data_AF-A0A3C0NRR7-F1
#
_entry.id   AF-A0A3C0NRR7-F1
#
_cell.length_a   1.000
_cell.length_b   1.000
_cell.length_c   1.000
_cell.angle_alpha   90.00
_cell.angle_beta   90.00
_cell.angle_gamma   90.00
#
_symmetry.space_group_name_H-M   'P 1'
#
loop_
_entity.id
_entity.type
_entity.pdbx_description
1 polymer ?
#
loop_
_entity_poly.entity_id
_entity_poly.type
_entity_poly.pdbx_seq_one_letter_code
_entity_poly.pdbx_strand_id
1 'polypeptide(L)'
;MSDAGVMRSAVLMLTLGEDEAAEVMKYLSPKEVQKLGAAMATLKSVGREQVESTVSEFLTEVEQSSTFGLDSDEYIRSVLTKALGDDKASNLLNRILQSRDASGIESLKWMDAYTVAEFIKNEHPQIIATILVHLEPDQASEIIGHFTDRLRQDVMLRIATLDGVKPIALRELNDVMTKLLTGNENIK
;
A
#
# COMPACT_ATOMS: atom_id res chain seq x y z
N MET A 1 -16.45 -25.47 6.54
CA MET A 1 -15.28 -25.09 7.36
C MET A 1 -14.51 -26.35 7.70
N SER A 2 -13.21 -26.40 7.41
CA SER A 2 -12.33 -27.46 7.91
C SER A 2 -12.10 -27.27 9.41
N ASP A 3 -11.83 -28.34 10.16
CA ASP A 3 -11.56 -28.25 11.61
C ASP A 3 -10.34 -27.35 11.91
N ALA A 4 -9.35 -27.35 11.00
CA ALA A 4 -8.21 -26.45 11.05
C ALA A 4 -8.61 -24.97 10.91
N GLY A 5 -9.57 -24.66 10.02
CA GLY A 5 -10.09 -23.30 9.85
C GLY A 5 -10.84 -22.81 11.09
N VAL A 6 -11.63 -23.68 11.73
CA VAL A 6 -12.34 -23.33 12.97
C VAL A 6 -11.37 -23.03 14.11
N MET A 7 -10.29 -23.80 14.23
CA MET A 7 -9.24 -23.55 15.23
C MET A 7 -8.51 -22.23 14.99
N ARG A 8 -8.18 -21.90 13.74
CA ARG A 8 -7.56 -20.62 13.37
C ARG A 8 -8.49 -19.43 13.64
N SER A 9 -9.76 -19.56 13.28
CA SER A 9 -10.77 -18.54 13.62
C SER A 9 -10.89 -18.36 15.13
N ALA A 10 -10.85 -19.44 15.92
CA ALA A 10 -10.92 -19.34 17.37
C ALA A 10 -9.70 -18.61 17.97
N VAL A 11 -8.49 -18.87 17.44
CA VAL A 11 -7.28 -18.12 17.81
C VAL A 11 -7.44 -16.64 17.47
N LEU A 12 -7.92 -16.31 16.27
CA LEU A 12 -8.13 -14.93 15.84
C LEU A 12 -9.15 -14.20 16.74
N MET A 13 -10.28 -14.84 17.05
CA MET A 13 -11.30 -14.27 17.93
C MET A 13 -10.79 -13.99 19.34
N LEU A 14 -9.95 -14.88 19.89
CA LEU A 14 -9.31 -14.65 21.19
C LEU A 14 -8.30 -13.51 21.17
N THR A 15 -7.68 -13.22 20.01
CA THR A 15 -6.72 -12.11 19.86
C THR A 15 -7.39 -10.75 19.67
N LEU A 16 -8.62 -10.73 19.16
CA LEU A 16 -9.37 -9.50 18.90
C LEU A 16 -9.85 -8.82 20.20
N GLY A 17 -10.12 -9.59 21.25
CA GLY A 17 -10.74 -9.08 22.48
C GLY A 17 -12.24 -9.36 22.52
N GLU A 18 -12.83 -9.22 23.71
CA GLU A 18 -14.23 -9.62 23.97
C GLU A 18 -15.24 -8.81 23.15
N ASP A 19 -15.03 -7.49 23.05
CA ASP A 19 -15.96 -6.57 22.38
C ASP A 19 -15.96 -6.78 20.85
N GLU A 20 -14.78 -6.86 20.25
CA GLU A 20 -14.59 -7.05 18.81
C GLU A 20 -15.03 -8.44 18.36
N ALA A 21 -14.72 -9.48 19.14
CA ALA A 21 -15.21 -10.83 18.88
C ALA A 21 -16.75 -10.89 18.96
N ALA A 22 -17.38 -10.17 19.88
CA ALA A 22 -18.83 -10.11 19.98
C ALA A 22 -19.46 -9.48 18.72
N GLU A 23 -18.86 -8.44 18.14
CA GLU A 23 -19.33 -7.88 16.87
C GLU A 23 -19.23 -8.87 15.72
N VAL A 24 -18.13 -9.63 15.63
CA VAL A 24 -17.97 -10.67 14.59
C VAL A 24 -19.00 -11.80 14.77
N MET A 25 -19.26 -12.23 16.01
CA MET A 25 -20.22 -13.30 16.32
C MET A 25 -21.64 -12.98 15.83
N LYS A 26 -22.04 -11.70 15.78
CA LYS A 26 -23.37 -11.28 15.30
C LYS A 26 -23.62 -11.64 13.83
N TYR A 27 -22.57 -11.80 13.04
CA TYR A 27 -22.66 -12.14 11.61
C TYR A 27 -22.64 -13.65 11.34
N LEU A 28 -22.48 -14.48 12.38
CA LEU A 28 -22.41 -15.94 12.25
C LEU A 28 -23.77 -16.60 12.50
N SER A 29 -24.01 -17.72 11.84
CA SER A 29 -25.19 -18.54 12.13
C SER A 29 -25.05 -19.23 13.50
N PRO A 30 -26.17 -19.64 14.14
CA PRO A 30 -26.12 -20.32 15.44
C PRO A 30 -25.23 -21.57 15.46
N LYS A 31 -25.16 -22.30 14.35
CA LYS A 31 -24.31 -23.50 14.23
C LYS A 31 -22.82 -23.14 14.16
N GLU A 32 -22.47 -22.01 13.56
CA GLU A 32 -21.09 -21.52 13.47
C GLU A 32 -20.62 -20.95 14.80
N VAL A 33 -21.47 -20.17 15.47
CA VAL A 33 -21.22 -19.68 16.83
C VAL A 33 -20.93 -20.84 17.78
N GLN A 34 -21.73 -21.91 17.73
CA GLN A 34 -21.52 -23.09 18.56
C GLN A 34 -20.18 -23.79 18.28
N LYS A 35 -19.83 -23.96 17.00
CA LYS A 35 -18.54 -24.57 16.61
C LYS A 35 -17.35 -23.72 17.04
N LEU A 36 -17.43 -22.41 16.81
CA LEU A 36 -16.36 -21.47 17.13
C LEU A 36 -16.19 -21.32 18.63
N GLY A 37 -17.29 -21.20 19.38
CA GLY A 37 -17.26 -21.14 20.84
C GLY A 37 -16.69 -22.41 21.48
N ALA A 38 -17.02 -23.59 20.94
CA ALA A 38 -16.41 -24.85 21.40
C ALA A 38 -14.90 -24.87 21.17
N ALA A 39 -14.44 -24.42 20.00
CA ALA A 39 -13.00 -24.32 19.71
C ALA A 39 -12.29 -23.30 20.61
N MET A 40 -12.89 -22.13 20.84
CA MET A 40 -12.36 -21.12 21.76
C MET A 40 -12.23 -21.66 23.19
N ALA A 41 -13.21 -22.45 23.66
CA ALA A 41 -13.17 -23.07 24.99
C ALA A 41 -12.08 -24.16 25.12
N THR A 42 -11.70 -24.81 24.03
CA THR A 42 -10.60 -25.80 24.03
C THR A 42 -9.20 -25.14 24.06
N LEU A 43 -9.10 -23.90 23.61
CA LEU A 43 -7.85 -23.14 23.57
C LEU A 43 -7.57 -22.51 24.95
N LYS A 44 -6.96 -23.29 25.85
CA LYS A 44 -6.61 -22.85 27.21
C LYS A 44 -5.46 -21.84 27.26
N SER A 45 -4.56 -21.89 26.31
CA SER A 45 -3.41 -21.00 26.17
C SER A 45 -2.96 -21.07 24.72
N VAL A 46 -2.89 -19.91 24.06
CA VAL A 46 -2.37 -19.82 22.69
C VAL A 46 -0.96 -19.25 22.78
N GLY A 47 0.01 -19.98 22.24
CA GLY A 47 1.38 -19.51 22.17
C GLY A 47 1.51 -18.29 21.27
N ARG A 48 2.39 -17.34 21.63
CA ARG A 48 2.64 -16.12 20.84
C ARG A 48 2.96 -16.43 19.37
N GLU A 49 3.77 -17.45 19.13
CA GLU A 49 4.14 -17.90 17.78
C GLU A 49 2.93 -18.37 16.96
N GLN A 50 1.96 -19.03 17.61
CA GLN A 50 0.74 -19.50 16.95
C GLN A 50 -0.22 -18.35 16.64
N VAL A 51 -0.27 -17.33 17.49
CA VAL A 51 -0.99 -16.08 17.21
C VAL A 51 -0.36 -15.38 16.01
N GLU A 52 0.95 -15.15 16.04
CA GLU A 52 1.69 -14.46 14.96
C GLU A 52 1.52 -15.18 13.62
N SER A 53 1.66 -16.51 13.60
CA SER A 53 1.42 -17.33 12.40
C SER A 53 -0.03 -17.24 11.91
N THR A 54 -1.02 -17.33 12.81
CA THR A 54 -2.44 -17.28 12.42
C THR A 54 -2.83 -15.92 11.84
N VAL A 55 -2.36 -14.83 12.44
CA VAL A 55 -2.61 -13.46 11.96
C VAL A 55 -1.91 -13.22 10.62
N SER A 56 -0.66 -13.66 10.47
CA SER A 56 0.09 -13.53 9.21
C SER A 56 -0.58 -14.29 8.06
N GLU A 57 -1.05 -15.50 8.32
CA GLU A 57 -1.79 -16.29 7.32
C GLU A 57 -3.13 -15.64 6.97
N PHE A 58 -3.87 -15.12 7.96
CA PHE A 58 -5.12 -14.40 7.71
C PHE A 58 -4.91 -13.18 6.81
N LEU A 59 -3.89 -12.36 7.08
CA LEU A 59 -3.57 -11.20 6.25
C LEU A 59 -3.19 -11.61 4.82
N THR A 60 -2.40 -12.68 4.68
CA THR A 60 -2.01 -13.21 3.36
C THR A 60 -3.23 -13.69 2.56
N GLU A 61 -4.15 -14.40 3.21
CA GLU A 61 -5.37 -14.91 2.57
C GLU A 61 -6.34 -13.79 2.20
N VAL A 62 -6.45 -12.76 3.06
CA VAL A 62 -7.24 -11.55 2.77
C VAL A 62 -6.66 -10.84 1.55
N GLU A 63 -5.34 -10.63 1.48
CA GLU A 63 -4.67 -10.00 0.33
C GLU A 63 -4.87 -10.78 -0.98
N GLN A 64 -4.85 -12.11 -0.93
CA GLN A 64 -5.06 -12.96 -2.11
C GLN A 64 -6.53 -13.04 -2.53
N SER A 65 -7.46 -12.99 -1.56
CA SER A 65 -8.91 -13.03 -1.81
C SER A 65 -9.47 -11.66 -2.18
N SER A 66 -8.78 -10.56 -1.84
CA SER A 66 -9.15 -9.21 -2.22
C SER A 66 -8.73 -8.90 -3.67
N THR A 67 -9.46 -9.50 -4.63
CA THR A 67 -9.70 -8.86 -5.95
C THR A 67 -10.80 -7.79 -5.85
N PHE A 68 -11.16 -7.38 -4.63
CA PHE A 68 -12.10 -6.31 -4.36
C PHE A 68 -11.30 -5.06 -4.00
N GLY A 69 -11.26 -4.11 -4.94
CA GLY A 69 -10.88 -2.73 -4.69
C GLY A 69 -11.87 -2.04 -3.76
N LEU A 70 -11.94 -2.51 -2.51
CA LEU A 70 -12.29 -1.65 -1.40
C LEU A 70 -11.08 -0.74 -1.22
N ASP A 71 -11.35 0.56 -1.13
CA ASP A 71 -10.39 1.60 -0.82
C ASP A 71 -9.83 1.34 0.58
N SER A 72 -8.90 0.38 0.68
CA SER A 72 -8.35 -0.15 1.93
C SER A 72 -7.75 0.97 2.76
N ASP A 73 -7.32 2.02 2.08
CA ASP A 73 -6.70 3.20 2.66
C ASP A 73 -7.74 4.05 3.39
N GLU A 74 -8.95 4.17 2.85
CA GLU A 74 -10.05 4.86 3.52
C GLU A 74 -10.54 4.08 4.75
N TYR A 75 -10.63 2.75 4.63
CA TYR A 75 -11.00 1.89 5.76
C TYR A 75 -9.94 1.96 6.87
N ILE A 76 -8.66 1.76 6.54
CA ILE A 76 -7.53 1.82 7.47
C ILE A 76 -7.41 3.23 8.08
N ARG A 77 -7.64 4.29 7.28
CA ARG A 77 -7.72 5.67 7.76
C ARG A 77 -8.83 5.82 8.79
N SER A 78 -10.04 5.34 8.50
CA SER A 78 -11.15 5.43 9.44
C SER A 78 -10.89 4.69 10.76
N VAL A 79 -10.23 3.53 10.70
CA VAL A 79 -9.92 2.70 11.88
C VAL A 79 -8.84 3.38 12.73
N LEU A 80 -7.74 3.81 12.11
CA LEU A 80 -6.64 4.45 12.83
C LEU A 80 -7.07 5.80 13.42
N THR A 81 -7.87 6.59 12.69
CA THR A 81 -8.45 7.84 13.18
C THR A 81 -9.34 7.62 14.40
N LYS A 82 -10.22 6.60 14.36
CA LYS A 82 -11.09 6.28 15.51
C LYS A 82 -10.32 5.78 16.73
N ALA A 83 -9.24 5.02 16.54
CA ALA A 83 -8.47 4.45 17.63
C ALA A 83 -7.49 5.43 18.30
N LEU A 84 -6.95 6.39 17.54
CA LEU A 84 -5.80 7.19 17.97
C LEU A 84 -6.06 8.72 17.97
N GLY A 85 -7.17 9.16 17.37
CA GLY A 85 -7.47 10.57 17.10
C GLY A 85 -6.77 11.09 15.83
N ASP A 86 -7.34 12.12 15.21
CA ASP A 86 -6.95 12.63 13.89
C ASP A 86 -5.43 12.92 13.76
N ASP A 87 -4.82 13.56 14.75
CA ASP A 87 -3.41 13.99 14.69
C ASP A 87 -2.42 12.82 14.74
N LYS A 88 -2.68 11.81 15.59
CA LYS A 88 -1.79 10.65 15.74
C LYS A 88 -2.00 9.64 14.63
N ALA A 89 -3.26 9.46 14.22
CA ALA A 89 -3.63 8.63 13.09
C ALA A 89 -3.01 9.17 11.80
N SER A 90 -3.09 10.48 11.53
CA SER A 90 -2.49 11.08 10.33
C SER A 90 -0.99 10.86 10.25
N ASN A 91 -0.26 11.01 11.37
CA ASN A 91 1.18 10.77 11.39
C ASN A 91 1.53 9.28 11.19
N LEU A 92 0.76 8.36 11.75
CA LEU A 92 0.97 6.91 11.57
C LEU A 92 0.54 6.43 10.19
N LEU A 93 -0.59 6.92 9.67
CA LEU A 93 -1.06 6.68 8.31
C LEU A 93 -0.06 7.18 7.29
N ASN A 94 0.44 8.41 7.44
CA ASN A 94 1.48 8.93 6.55
C ASN A 94 2.71 8.01 6.55
N ARG A 95 3.10 7.45 7.70
CA ARG A 95 4.25 6.55 7.80
C ARG A 95 3.99 5.12 7.29
N ILE A 96 2.77 4.61 7.47
CA ILE A 96 2.35 3.26 7.04
C ILE A 96 2.06 3.24 5.54
N LEU A 97 1.36 4.26 5.03
CA LEU A 97 1.11 4.47 3.61
C LEU A 97 2.42 4.81 2.90
N GLN A 98 3.33 5.64 3.45
CA GLN A 98 4.69 5.77 2.89
C GLN A 98 5.46 4.45 2.83
N SER A 99 5.20 3.50 3.75
CA SER A 99 5.85 2.19 3.76
C SER A 99 5.21 1.18 2.78
N ARG A 100 3.96 1.37 2.35
CA ARG A 100 3.27 0.53 1.35
C ARG A 100 3.27 1.15 -0.06
N ASP A 101 3.30 2.48 -0.13
CA ASP A 101 3.21 3.32 -1.34
C ASP A 101 4.51 4.05 -1.68
N ALA A 102 5.68 3.58 -1.21
CA ALA A 102 6.95 3.94 -1.84
C ALA A 102 7.09 3.29 -3.23
N SER A 103 6.04 3.37 -4.05
CA SER A 103 6.16 3.25 -5.48
C SER A 103 7.11 4.36 -5.91
N GLY A 104 8.15 4.05 -6.67
CA GLY A 104 9.23 5.00 -6.91
C GLY A 104 8.76 6.32 -7.54
N ILE A 105 7.61 6.33 -8.22
CA ILE A 105 6.99 7.56 -8.76
C ILE A 105 6.30 8.39 -7.66
N GLU A 106 5.61 7.78 -6.69
CA GLU A 106 4.97 8.49 -5.57
C GLU A 106 6.00 9.27 -4.74
N SER A 107 7.19 8.69 -4.54
CA SER A 107 8.29 9.38 -3.85
C SER A 107 8.67 10.71 -4.52
N LEU A 108 8.51 10.83 -5.84
CA LEU A 108 8.82 12.07 -6.57
C LEU A 108 7.82 13.18 -6.30
N LYS A 109 6.56 12.87 -5.95
CA LYS A 109 5.53 13.89 -5.66
C LYS A 109 5.88 14.78 -4.46
N TRP A 110 6.73 14.26 -3.57
CA TRP A 110 7.16 14.94 -2.36
C TRP A 110 8.52 15.61 -2.48
N MET A 111 9.19 15.47 -3.63
CA MET A 111 10.50 16.05 -3.92
C MET A 111 10.35 17.38 -4.66
N ASP A 112 11.27 18.31 -4.42
CA ASP A 112 11.30 19.56 -5.18
C ASP A 112 11.60 19.32 -6.67
N ALA A 113 11.04 20.16 -7.54
CA ALA A 113 11.09 19.98 -8.99
C ALA A 113 12.51 19.91 -9.55
N TYR A 114 13.44 20.67 -8.97
CA TYR A 114 14.84 20.66 -9.37
C TYR A 114 15.50 19.32 -9.07
N THR A 115 15.32 18.78 -7.87
CA THR A 115 15.86 17.46 -7.49
C THR A 115 15.28 16.35 -8.36
N VAL A 116 13.98 16.39 -8.65
CA VAL A 116 13.35 15.42 -9.57
C VAL A 116 13.95 15.53 -10.98
N ALA A 117 14.13 16.75 -11.49
CA ALA A 117 14.74 16.98 -12.79
C ALA A 117 16.16 16.42 -12.87
N GLU A 118 17.00 16.67 -11.87
CA GLU A 118 18.36 16.13 -11.79
C GLU A 118 18.39 14.60 -11.76
N PHE A 119 17.37 14.00 -11.14
CA PHE A 119 17.25 12.55 -11.01
C PHE A 119 16.88 11.87 -12.35
N ILE A 120 15.95 12.46 -13.11
CA ILE A 120 15.40 11.82 -14.32
C ILE A 120 15.99 12.36 -15.63
N LYS A 121 16.80 13.43 -15.63
CA LYS A 121 17.31 14.07 -16.87
C LYS A 121 18.13 13.16 -17.79
N ASN A 122 18.71 12.09 -17.26
CA ASN A 122 19.52 11.13 -18.02
C ASN A 122 18.71 9.94 -18.54
N GLU A 123 17.43 9.85 -18.18
CA GLU A 123 16.55 8.78 -18.63
C GLU A 123 16.12 8.97 -20.08
N HIS A 124 15.69 7.89 -20.71
CA HIS A 124 15.14 7.97 -22.05
C HIS A 124 13.90 8.88 -22.04
N PRO A 125 13.68 9.78 -23.03
CA PRO A 125 12.60 10.76 -22.91
C PRO A 125 11.19 10.15 -22.87
N GLN A 126 11.02 8.88 -23.29
CA GLN A 126 9.78 8.13 -23.09
C GLN A 126 9.52 7.80 -21.63
N ILE A 127 10.58 7.45 -20.88
CA ILE A 127 10.50 7.19 -19.43
C ILE A 127 10.14 8.48 -18.72
N ILE A 128 10.84 9.58 -19.03
CA ILE A 128 10.55 10.90 -18.48
C ILE A 128 9.09 11.30 -18.75
N ALA A 129 8.62 11.19 -19.99
CA ALA A 129 7.23 11.49 -20.33
C ALA A 129 6.24 10.63 -19.53
N THR A 130 6.55 9.34 -19.35
CA THR A 130 5.72 8.42 -18.57
C THR A 130 5.67 8.80 -17.09
N ILE A 131 6.79 9.24 -16.51
CA ILE A 131 6.84 9.72 -15.12
C ILE A 131 6.00 10.99 -14.98
N LEU A 132 6.21 11.98 -15.86
CA LEU A 132 5.59 13.30 -15.75
C LEU A 132 4.06 13.26 -15.86
N VAL A 133 3.48 12.36 -16.67
CA VAL A 133 2.01 12.23 -16.75
C VAL A 133 1.37 11.64 -15.49
N HIS A 134 2.16 11.14 -14.54
CA HIS A 134 1.69 10.65 -13.23
C HIS A 134 1.96 11.64 -12.09
N LEU A 135 2.53 12.82 -12.38
CA LEU A 135 2.73 13.91 -11.42
C LEU A 135 1.64 14.98 -11.59
N GLU A 136 1.50 15.83 -10.58
CA GLU A 136 0.62 16.99 -10.67
C GLU A 136 1.09 17.95 -11.77
N PRO A 137 0.18 18.53 -12.59
CA PRO A 137 0.55 19.36 -13.73
C PRO A 137 1.50 20.51 -13.40
N ASP A 138 1.30 21.16 -12.24
CA ASP A 138 2.14 22.27 -11.79
C ASP A 138 3.59 21.83 -11.54
N GLN A 139 3.77 20.72 -10.83
CA GLN A 139 5.09 20.14 -10.55
C GLN A 139 5.76 19.64 -11.84
N ALA A 140 5.01 18.96 -12.71
CA ALA A 140 5.53 18.47 -13.98
C ALA A 140 6.01 19.62 -14.88
N SER A 141 5.27 20.73 -14.93
CA SER A 141 5.67 21.94 -15.66
C SER A 141 6.97 22.54 -15.11
N GLU A 142 7.11 22.59 -13.78
CA GLU A 142 8.33 23.09 -13.13
C GLU A 142 9.54 22.20 -13.43
N ILE A 143 9.38 20.87 -13.35
CA ILE A 143 10.42 19.88 -13.69
C ILE A 143 10.88 20.05 -15.14
N ILE A 144 9.94 20.14 -16.08
CA ILE A 144 10.24 20.36 -17.51
C ILE A 144 11.03 21.67 -17.71
N GLY A 145 10.76 22.69 -16.89
CA GLY A 145 11.45 23.98 -16.89
C GLY A 145 12.96 23.87 -16.64
N HIS A 146 13.41 22.81 -15.96
CA HIS A 146 14.83 22.55 -15.66
C HIS A 146 15.57 21.77 -16.77
N PHE A 147 14.86 21.21 -17.76
CA PHE A 147 15.51 20.49 -18.86
C PHE A 147 16.07 21.42 -19.94
N THR A 148 17.07 20.93 -20.68
CA THR A 148 17.57 21.60 -21.88
C THR A 148 16.47 21.69 -22.96
N ASP A 149 16.54 22.70 -23.83
CA ASP A 149 15.52 22.92 -24.88
C ASP A 149 15.26 21.67 -25.73
N ARG A 150 16.33 20.95 -26.08
CA ARG A 150 16.23 19.70 -26.84
C ARG A 150 15.45 18.62 -26.09
N LEU A 151 15.85 18.35 -24.84
CA LEU A 151 15.19 17.31 -24.03
C LEU A 151 13.72 17.69 -23.76
N ARG A 152 13.47 18.96 -23.46
CA ARG A 152 12.14 19.53 -23.24
C ARG A 152 11.21 19.29 -24.44
N GLN A 153 11.68 19.60 -25.64
CA GLN A 153 10.91 19.38 -26.89
C GLN A 153 10.60 17.90 -27.09
N ASP A 154 11.61 17.04 -26.91
CA ASP A 154 11.49 15.58 -27.06
C ASP A 154 10.51 14.96 -26.06
N VAL A 155 10.47 15.44 -24.82
CA VAL A 155 9.57 14.99 -23.77
C VAL A 155 8.14 15.50 -24.01
N MET A 156 7.99 16.79 -24.34
CA MET A 156 6.68 17.40 -24.63
C MET A 156 5.97 16.70 -25.80
N LEU A 157 6.69 16.38 -26.87
CA LEU A 157 6.12 15.66 -28.02
C LEU A 157 5.58 14.29 -27.58
N ARG A 158 6.32 13.57 -26.74
CA ARG A 158 5.93 12.24 -26.25
C ARG A 158 4.72 12.29 -25.32
N ILE A 159 4.64 13.30 -24.45
CA ILE A 159 3.45 13.54 -23.61
C ILE A 159 2.23 13.80 -24.50
N ALA A 160 2.38 14.65 -25.53
CA ALA A 160 1.28 15.00 -26.43
C ALA A 160 0.78 13.82 -27.29
N THR A 161 1.65 12.84 -27.59
CA THR A 161 1.31 11.66 -28.39
C THR A 161 1.06 10.41 -27.55
N LEU A 162 0.91 10.54 -26.23
CA LEU A 162 0.76 9.40 -25.33
C LEU A 162 -0.70 8.90 -25.35
N ASP A 163 -0.95 7.78 -26.04
CA ASP A 163 -2.29 7.16 -26.10
C ASP A 163 -2.67 6.35 -24.84
N GLY A 164 -1.77 6.28 -23.86
CA GLY A 164 -1.95 5.59 -22.58
C GLY A 164 -0.79 4.67 -22.23
N VAL A 165 -0.66 4.35 -20.95
CA VAL A 165 0.41 3.50 -20.42
C VAL A 165 -0.17 2.17 -19.94
N LYS A 166 0.38 1.06 -20.43
CA LYS A 166 -0.07 -0.27 -19.98
C LYS A 166 0.25 -0.45 -18.49
N PRO A 167 -0.65 -1.01 -17.68
CA PRO A 167 -0.43 -1.21 -16.24
C PRO A 167 0.88 -1.97 -15.92
N ILE A 168 1.28 -2.92 -16.77
CA ILE A 168 2.53 -3.68 -16.62
C ILE A 168 3.76 -2.76 -16.73
N ALA A 169 3.75 -1.81 -17.67
CA ALA A 169 4.84 -0.87 -17.87
C ALA A 169 4.96 0.14 -16.71
N LEU A 170 3.83 0.49 -16.07
CA LEU A 170 3.85 1.33 -14.87
C LEU A 170 4.47 0.61 -13.67
N ARG A 171 4.19 -0.69 -13.53
CA ARG A 171 4.80 -1.51 -12.49
C ARG A 171 6.31 -1.64 -12.67
N GLU A 172 6.76 -1.90 -13.89
CA GLU A 172 8.20 -1.94 -14.22
C GLU A 172 8.88 -0.59 -13.98
N LEU A 173 8.22 0.52 -14.35
CA LEU A 173 8.73 1.86 -14.10
C LEU A 173 8.86 2.15 -12.61
N ASN A 174 7.86 1.78 -11.81
CA ASN A 174 7.92 1.91 -10.36
C ASN A 174 9.09 1.12 -9.76
N ASP A 175 9.33 -0.13 -10.20
CA ASP A 175 10.44 -0.93 -9.73
C ASP A 175 11.82 -0.32 -10.07
N VAL A 176 11.94 0.27 -11.27
CA VAL A 176 13.15 1.00 -11.69
C VAL A 176 13.37 2.24 -10.83
N MET A 177 12.31 3.03 -10.63
CA MET A 177 12.37 4.26 -9.83
C MET A 177 12.73 3.97 -8.36
N THR A 178 12.13 2.93 -7.75
CA THR A 178 12.45 2.52 -6.38
C THR A 178 13.91 2.06 -6.25
N LYS A 179 14.46 1.37 -7.25
CA LYS A 179 15.90 1.00 -7.28
C LYS A 179 16.82 2.20 -7.39
N LEU A 180 16.48 3.19 -8.22
CA LEU A 180 17.29 4.40 -8.36
C LEU A 180 17.29 5.21 -7.06
N LEU A 181 16.15 5.29 -6.37
CA LEU A 181 16.02 6.05 -5.12
C LEU A 181 16.78 5.37 -3.97
N THR A 182 16.66 4.05 -3.84
CA THR A 182 17.38 3.26 -2.82
C THR A 182 18.88 3.12 -3.11
N GLY A 183 19.29 3.11 -4.39
CA GLY A 183 20.70 3.08 -4.80
C GLY A 183 21.48 4.33 -4.40
N ASN A 184 20.82 5.48 -4.29
CA ASN A 184 21.44 6.76 -3.93
C ASN A 184 21.52 7.01 -2.41
N GLU A 185 20.80 6.25 -1.57
CA GLU A 185 20.91 6.39 -0.10
C GLU A 185 22.28 5.91 0.45
N ASN A 186 23.01 5.10 -0.31
CA ASN A 186 24.34 4.60 0.07
C ASN A 186 25.50 5.54 -0.29
N ILE A 187 25.21 6.75 -0.78
CA ILE A 187 26.23 7.76 -1.09
C ILE A 187 26.01 8.96 -0.16
N LYS A 188 26.29 8.78 1.14
CA LYS A 188 26.59 9.86 2.08
C LYS A 188 27.73 9.46 2.99
#